data_AF-A0A1H8U988-F1
#
_entry.id   AF-A0A1H8U988-F1
#
_cell.length_a   1.000
_cell.length_b   1.000
_cell.length_c   1.000
_cell.angle_alpha   90.00
_cell.angle_beta   90.00
_cell.angle_gamma   90.00
#
_symmetry.space_group_name_H-M   'P 1'
#
loop_
_entity.id
_entity.type
_entity.pdbx_description
1 polymer ?
#
loop_
_entity_poly.entity_id
_entity_poly.type
_entity_poly.pdbx_seq_one_letter_code
_entity_poly.pdbx_strand_id
1 'polypeptide(L)'
;MASTQVDIQGMTAAQGTFQTALDETSNSYAQMDGQIMGLQSSWQGDAANIYHNAMQEWLSDFSKVNAALQRMLEQLSANTGVYANVHSDTQDQANRLAQSMGSGGGLPNFPI
;
A
#
# COMPACT_ATOMS: atom_id res chain seq x y z
N MET A 1 -15.05 -15.71 8.04
CA MET A 1 -15.07 -15.54 6.57
C MET A 1 -15.41 -14.11 6.18
N ALA A 2 -16.55 -13.53 6.62
CA ALA A 2 -16.95 -12.17 6.23
C ALA A 2 -15.97 -11.06 6.66
N SER A 3 -15.42 -11.10 7.88
CA SER A 3 -14.52 -10.06 8.38
C SER A 3 -13.20 -9.97 7.61
N THR A 4 -12.55 -11.10 7.34
CA THR A 4 -11.28 -11.16 6.59
C THR A 4 -11.43 -10.66 5.15
N GLN A 5 -12.55 -10.96 4.50
CA GLN A 5 -12.82 -10.49 3.13
C GLN A 5 -13.07 -8.98 3.07
N VAL A 6 -13.73 -8.42 4.10
CA VAL A 6 -13.89 -6.97 4.27
C VAL A 6 -12.54 -6.30 4.55
N ASP A 7 -11.67 -6.92 5.35
CA ASP A 7 -10.33 -6.40 5.64
C ASP A 7 -9.46 -6.35 4.36
N ILE A 8 -9.46 -7.40 3.54
CA ILE A 8 -8.73 -7.41 2.25
C ILE A 8 -9.27 -6.32 1.31
N GLN A 9 -10.59 -6.17 1.18
CA GLN A 9 -11.19 -5.12 0.36
C GLN A 9 -10.82 -3.72 0.85
N GLY A 10 -10.79 -3.49 2.16
CA GLY A 10 -10.36 -2.23 2.76
C GLY A 10 -8.88 -1.92 2.48
N MET A 11 -8.01 -2.93 2.56
CA MET A 11 -6.58 -2.76 2.25
C MET A 11 -6.34 -2.49 0.75
N THR A 12 -7.06 -3.14 -0.15
CA THR A 12 -6.98 -2.87 -1.60
C THR A 12 -7.48 -1.47 -1.94
N ALA A 13 -8.57 -1.01 -1.32
CA ALA A 13 -9.05 0.36 -1.48
C ALA A 13 -8.02 1.38 -0.95
N ALA A 14 -7.41 1.11 0.21
CA ALA A 14 -6.35 1.94 0.75
C ALA A 14 -5.13 2.00 -0.18
N GLN A 15 -4.71 0.87 -0.79
CA GLN A 15 -3.64 0.87 -1.80
C GLN A 15 -3.95 1.82 -2.97
N GLY A 16 -5.18 1.80 -3.49
CA GLY A 16 -5.59 2.73 -4.54
C GLY A 16 -5.42 4.19 -4.12
N THR A 17 -5.87 4.54 -2.92
CA THR A 17 -5.70 5.89 -2.36
C THR A 17 -4.23 6.28 -2.19
N PHE A 18 -3.38 5.37 -1.67
CA PHE A 18 -1.96 5.62 -1.50
C PHE A 18 -1.21 5.75 -2.82
N GLN A 19 -1.60 4.97 -3.84
CA GLN A 19 -1.02 5.07 -5.18
C GLN A 19 -1.35 6.43 -5.81
N THR A 20 -2.62 6.85 -5.76
CA THR A 20 -3.03 8.18 -6.25
C THR A 20 -2.27 9.28 -5.50
N ALA A 21 -2.17 9.19 -4.18
CA ALA A 21 -1.42 10.17 -3.40
C ALA A 21 0.06 10.21 -3.78
N LEU A 22 0.69 9.05 -4.01
CA LEU A 22 2.09 8.98 -4.46
C LEU A 22 2.28 9.60 -5.85
N ASP A 23 1.37 9.34 -6.78
CA ASP A 23 1.41 9.88 -8.13
C ASP A 23 1.25 11.41 -8.12
N GLU A 24 0.27 11.92 -7.37
CA GLU A 24 0.05 13.36 -7.18
C GLU A 24 1.28 14.03 -6.55
N THR A 25 1.81 13.47 -5.47
CA THR A 25 2.95 14.02 -4.74
C THR A 25 4.22 14.01 -5.61
N SER A 26 4.43 12.96 -6.41
CA SER A 26 5.54 12.86 -7.37
C SER A 26 5.42 13.88 -8.50
N ASN A 27 4.21 14.10 -9.01
CA ASN A 27 3.97 15.12 -10.03
C ASN A 27 4.19 16.54 -9.49
N SER A 28 3.71 16.83 -8.28
CA SER A 28 3.97 18.12 -7.61
C SER A 28 5.45 18.36 -7.37
N TYR A 29 6.20 17.32 -6.97
CA TYR A 29 7.65 17.39 -6.82
C TYR A 29 8.33 17.78 -8.14
N ALA A 30 8.04 17.06 -9.22
CA ALA A 30 8.65 17.31 -10.53
C ALA A 30 8.31 18.71 -11.08
N GLN A 31 7.08 19.19 -10.85
CA GLN A 31 6.69 20.56 -11.23
C GLN A 31 7.47 21.62 -10.46
N MET A 32 7.58 21.49 -9.14
CA MET A 32 8.29 22.47 -8.32
C MET A 32 9.80 22.44 -8.58
N ASP A 33 10.41 21.28 -8.80
CA ASP A 33 11.81 21.16 -9.21
C ASP A 33 12.09 21.91 -10.52
N GLY A 34 11.23 21.72 -11.53
CA GLY A 34 11.34 22.45 -12.81
C GLY A 34 11.18 23.97 -12.65
N GLN A 35 10.24 24.41 -11.80
CA GLN A 35 10.06 25.84 -11.50
C GLN A 35 11.26 26.45 -10.77
N ILE A 36 11.85 25.73 -9.82
CA ILE A 36 13.08 26.14 -9.12
C ILE A 36 14.22 26.36 -10.10
N MET A 37 14.46 25.40 -11.00
CA MET A 37 15.53 25.53 -12.00
C MET A 37 15.33 26.73 -12.92
N GLY A 38 14.07 26.99 -13.33
CA GLY A 38 13.73 28.16 -14.15
C GLY A 38 13.94 29.49 -13.42
N LEU A 39 13.52 29.56 -12.15
CA LEU A 39 13.73 30.74 -11.30
C LEU A 39 15.22 30.98 -11.05
N GLN A 40 16.00 29.92 -10.77
CA GLN A 40 17.44 30.02 -10.52
C GLN A 40 18.22 30.59 -11.70
N SER A 41 17.79 30.26 -12.92
CA SER A 41 18.42 30.77 -14.14
C SER A 41 18.21 32.27 -14.32
N SER A 42 17.05 32.81 -13.92
CA SER A 42 16.66 34.20 -14.20
C SER A 42 16.78 35.17 -13.02
N TRP A 43 16.71 34.68 -11.78
CA TRP A 43 16.72 35.48 -10.56
C TRP A 43 17.97 35.18 -9.72
N GLN A 44 18.82 36.20 -9.57
CA GLN A 44 20.10 36.11 -8.88
C GLN A 44 20.20 37.18 -7.78
N GLY A 45 20.98 36.90 -6.74
CA GLY A 45 21.18 37.79 -5.59
C GLY A 45 20.87 37.11 -4.25
N ASP A 46 21.06 37.82 -3.15
CA ASP A 46 20.95 37.25 -1.79
C ASP A 46 19.55 36.72 -1.49
N ALA A 47 18.50 37.40 -1.95
CA ALA A 47 17.11 36.94 -1.80
C ALA A 47 16.84 35.65 -2.59
N ALA A 48 17.42 35.52 -3.79
CA ALA A 48 17.29 34.31 -4.59
C ALA A 48 18.00 33.12 -3.92
N ASN A 49 19.16 33.35 -3.29
CA ASN A 49 19.86 32.31 -2.53
C ASN A 49 19.04 31.80 -1.33
N ILE A 50 18.40 32.69 -0.57
CA ILE A 50 17.51 32.32 0.54
C ILE A 50 16.34 31.48 0.02
N TYR A 51 15.71 31.91 -1.07
CA TYR A 51 14.60 31.18 -1.68
C TYR A 51 15.02 29.79 -2.19
N HIS A 52 16.16 29.67 -2.86
CA HIS A 52 16.68 28.37 -3.32
C HIS A 52 16.95 27.41 -2.16
N ASN A 53 17.55 27.88 -1.07
CA ASN A 53 17.80 27.04 0.10
C ASN A 53 16.48 26.54 0.71
N ALA A 54 15.49 27.42 0.87
CA ALA A 54 14.17 27.02 1.36
C ALA A 54 13.48 26.00 0.44
N MET A 55 13.60 26.17 -0.88
CA MET A 55 13.03 25.21 -1.83
C MET A 55 13.79 23.88 -1.88
N GLN A 56 15.11 23.86 -1.68
CA GLN A 56 15.86 22.61 -1.52
C GLN A 56 15.46 21.86 -0.25
N GLU A 57 15.27 22.56 0.87
CA GLU A 57 14.74 21.95 2.10
C GLU A 57 13.34 21.38 1.86
N TRP A 58 12.47 22.14 1.20
CA TRP A 58 11.13 21.68 0.85
C TRP A 58 11.17 20.42 -0.03
N LEU A 59 12.00 20.36 -1.07
CA LEU A 59 12.19 19.17 -1.92
C LEU A 59 12.70 17.98 -1.10
N SER A 60 13.65 18.21 -0.19
CA SER A 60 14.18 17.19 0.71
C SER A 60 13.06 16.62 1.60
N ASP A 61 12.22 17.47 2.19
CA ASP A 61 11.11 17.03 3.02
C ASP A 61 10.04 16.30 2.20
N PHE A 62 9.75 16.77 0.99
CA PHE A 62 8.82 16.10 0.08
C PHE A 62 9.32 14.70 -0.32
N SER A 63 10.62 14.52 -0.51
CA SER A 63 11.20 13.20 -0.78
C SER A 63 10.94 12.20 0.35
N LYS A 64 10.93 12.68 1.62
CA LYS A 64 10.61 11.84 2.78
C LYS A 64 9.13 11.41 2.77
N VAL A 65 8.24 12.29 2.35
CA VAL A 65 6.80 11.96 2.19
C VAL A 65 6.62 10.88 1.13
N ASN A 66 7.25 11.03 -0.05
CA ASN A 66 7.21 10.00 -1.11
C ASN A 66 7.75 8.65 -0.62
N ALA A 67 8.87 8.65 0.12
CA ALA A 67 9.44 7.43 0.68
C ALA A 67 8.51 6.78 1.74
N ALA A 68 7.77 7.57 2.52
CA ALA A 68 6.79 7.05 3.47
C ALA A 68 5.58 6.43 2.76
N LEU A 69 5.06 7.09 1.72
CA LEU A 69 3.95 6.58 0.90
C LEU A 69 4.33 5.27 0.19
N GLN A 70 5.54 5.19 -0.38
CA GLN A 70 6.06 3.95 -0.97
C GLN A 70 6.15 2.81 0.05
N ARG A 71 6.70 3.07 1.25
CA ARG A 71 6.75 2.05 2.31
C ARG A 71 5.35 1.57 2.73
N MET A 72 4.37 2.47 2.80
CA MET A 72 2.99 2.09 3.11
C MET A 72 2.40 1.19 2.01
N LEU A 73 2.63 1.50 0.73
CA LEU A 73 2.21 0.65 -0.39
C LEU A 73 2.85 -0.74 -0.34
N GLU A 74 4.16 -0.82 -0.07
CA GLU A 74 4.88 -2.09 0.10
C GLU A 74 4.29 -2.91 1.25
N GLN A 75 4.05 -2.30 2.41
CA GLN A 75 3.46 -2.99 3.57
C GLN A 75 2.03 -3.45 3.30
N LEU A 76 1.21 -2.63 2.63
CA LEU A 76 -0.13 -3.01 2.24
C LEU A 76 -0.13 -4.17 1.24
N SER A 77 0.82 -4.18 0.29
CA SER A 77 0.96 -5.25 -0.70
C SER A 77 1.43 -6.56 -0.07
N ALA A 78 2.44 -6.49 0.80
CA ALA A 78 2.94 -7.66 1.52
C ALA A 78 1.85 -8.30 2.39
N ASN A 79 1.09 -7.48 3.13
CA ASN A 79 0.02 -7.99 3.98
C ASN A 79 -1.13 -8.58 3.16
N THR A 80 -1.62 -7.89 2.12
CA THR A 80 -2.72 -8.41 1.28
C THR A 80 -2.37 -9.71 0.58
N GLY A 81 -1.13 -9.86 0.09
CA GLY A 81 -0.65 -11.12 -0.51
C GLY A 81 -0.62 -12.28 0.49
N VAL A 82 -0.18 -12.04 1.72
CA VAL A 82 -0.18 -13.05 2.79
C VAL A 82 -1.59 -13.45 3.18
N TYR A 83 -2.50 -12.48 3.35
CA TYR A 83 -3.89 -12.77 3.72
C TYR A 83 -4.64 -13.52 2.62
N ALA A 84 -4.44 -13.19 1.34
CA ALA A 84 -5.06 -13.89 0.22
C ALA A 84 -4.65 -15.37 0.18
N ASN A 85 -3.34 -15.66 0.32
CA ASN A 85 -2.82 -17.02 0.30
C ASN A 85 -3.31 -17.84 1.51
N VAL A 86 -3.20 -17.29 2.73
CA VAL A 86 -3.67 -17.97 3.95
C VAL A 86 -5.17 -18.21 3.92
N HIS A 87 -5.95 -17.27 3.38
CA HIS A 87 -7.40 -17.43 3.27
C HIS A 87 -7.79 -18.53 2.28
N SER A 88 -7.13 -18.60 1.11
CA SER A 88 -7.34 -19.66 0.12
C SER A 88 -7.01 -21.03 0.71
N ASP A 89 -5.85 -21.18 1.34
CA ASP A 89 -5.40 -22.44 1.95
C ASP A 89 -6.35 -22.90 3.07
N THR A 90 -6.81 -21.96 3.89
CA THR A 90 -7.75 -22.26 4.99
C THR A 90 -9.12 -22.65 4.45
N GLN A 91 -9.63 -21.98 3.40
CA GLN A 91 -10.89 -22.35 2.76
C GLN A 91 -10.82 -23.74 2.12
N ASP A 92 -9.74 -24.03 1.40
CA ASP A 92 -9.55 -25.33 0.76
C ASP A 92 -9.44 -26.44 1.79
N GLN A 93 -8.70 -26.23 2.87
CA GLN A 93 -8.61 -27.19 3.98
C GLN A 93 -9.95 -27.38 4.69
N ALA A 94 -10.69 -26.29 4.97
CA ALA A 94 -12.00 -26.36 5.58
C ALA A 94 -13.03 -27.05 4.69
N ASN A 95 -13.02 -26.81 3.38
CA ASN A 95 -13.89 -27.48 2.41
C ASN A 95 -13.54 -28.97 2.28
N ARG A 96 -12.24 -29.31 2.25
CA ARG A 96 -11.80 -30.73 2.25
C ARG A 96 -12.20 -31.44 3.54
N LEU A 97 -12.08 -30.78 4.69
CA LEU A 97 -12.54 -31.32 5.97
C LEU A 97 -14.05 -31.52 5.97
N ALA A 98 -14.83 -30.51 5.56
CA ALA A 98 -16.29 -30.59 5.47
C ALA A 98 -16.74 -31.69 4.50
N GLN A 99 -16.06 -31.85 3.36
CA GLN A 99 -16.30 -32.94 2.42
C GLN A 99 -15.95 -34.29 3.05
N SER A 100 -14.81 -34.43 3.73
CA SER A 100 -14.42 -35.68 4.39
C SER A 100 -15.40 -36.08 5.50
N MET A 101 -15.96 -35.10 6.23
CA MET A 101 -17.00 -35.31 7.23
C MET A 101 -18.37 -35.60 6.60
N GLY A 102 -18.65 -35.06 5.42
CA GLY A 102 -19.90 -35.27 4.68
C GLY A 102 -19.93 -36.55 3.83
N SER A 103 -18.77 -37.06 3.40
CA SER A 103 -18.64 -38.24 2.52
C SER A 103 -18.15 -39.50 3.23
N GLY A 104 -17.89 -39.44 4.54
CA GLY A 104 -17.26 -40.52 5.31
C GLY A 104 -17.97 -40.87 6.61
N GLY A 105 -18.99 -41.72 6.52
CA GLY A 105 -19.29 -42.72 7.56
C GLY A 105 -20.21 -42.29 8.69
N GLY A 106 -21.42 -42.87 8.68
CA GLY A 106 -22.20 -43.02 9.90
C GLY A 106 -21.37 -43.64 11.03
N LEU A 107 -21.75 -43.30 12.26
CA LEU A 107 -21.26 -43.87 13.51
C LEU A 107 -20.81 -45.34 13.33
N PRO A 108 -19.50 -45.64 13.42
CA PRO A 108 -19.06 -47.02 13.40
C PRO A 108 -19.54 -47.70 14.68
N ASN A 109 -20.60 -48.51 14.53
CA ASN A 109 -20.93 -49.69 15.32
C ASN A 109 -20.57 -49.60 16.82
N PHE A 110 -21.48 -49.05 17.63
CA PHE A 110 -21.55 -49.43 19.05
C PHE A 110 -22.23 -50.80 19.12
N PRO A 111 -21.54 -51.86 19.55
CA PRO A 111 -22.22 -53.10 19.91
C PRO A 111 -23.09 -52.84 21.15
N ILE A 112 -24.33 -53.33 21.08
CA ILE A 112 -25.30 -53.44 22.18
C ILE A 112 -24.71 -54.11 23.42
#